data_AF-A0A2E5VN91-F1
#
_entry.id   AF-A0A2E5VN91-F1
#
_cell.length_a   1.000
_cell.length_b   1.000
_cell.length_c   1.000
_cell.angle_alpha   90.00
_cell.angle_beta   90.00
_cell.angle_gamma   90.00
#
_symmetry.space_group_name_H-M   'P 1'
#
loop_
_entity.id
_entity.type
_entity.pdbx_description
1 polymer ?
#
loop_
_entity_poly.entity_id
_entity_poly.type
_entity_poly.pdbx_seq_one_letter_code
_entity_poly.pdbx_strand_id
1 'polypeptide(L)'
;MGCSLRGIRFFCSKWWPLNTQDSTGDSIFGQVGDASLRLMSGLISRRTMRELQQEADRAGDGYPWQEITVAICKEPLDEEKLFEQGLRAQRDWIARGGRETPKPGVRSRGKRGLANLLARLIFFTLYTCAVIGLLTLLEAKWPQTDIYEVFEPFTDWVQGLLGGG
;
A
#
# COMPACT_ATOMS: atom_id res chain seq x y z
N MET A 1 25.30 -0.64 29.15
CA MET A 1 24.27 -0.73 28.09
C MET A 1 24.97 -0.63 26.75
N GLY A 2 25.04 -1.73 26.00
CA GLY A 2 25.71 -1.78 24.70
C GLY A 2 25.36 -3.08 24.00
N CYS A 3 24.26 -3.06 23.23
CA CYS A 3 23.88 -4.19 22.38
C CYS A 3 24.50 -4.03 21.00
N SER A 4 25.44 -4.95 20.73
CA SER A 4 26.22 -5.08 19.51
C SER A 4 25.38 -5.60 18.35
N LEU A 5 25.29 -4.84 17.26
CA LEU A 5 24.69 -5.20 15.97
C LEU A 5 25.64 -6.10 15.15
N ARG A 6 25.80 -7.35 15.57
CA ARG A 6 26.45 -8.39 14.75
C ARG A 6 25.53 -9.60 14.63
N GLY A 7 24.59 -9.56 13.69
CA GLY A 7 23.67 -10.70 13.50
C GLY A 7 22.85 -10.74 12.22
N ILE A 8 22.96 -9.77 11.30
CA ILE A 8 22.13 -9.72 10.08
C ILE A 8 23.02 -9.60 8.84
N ARG A 9 23.92 -10.57 8.65
CA ARG A 9 24.74 -10.64 7.42
C ARG A 9 24.83 -12.01 6.77
N PHE A 10 24.07 -13.00 7.23
CA PHE A 10 24.26 -14.40 6.78
C PHE A 10 23.15 -14.98 5.89
N PHE A 11 22.13 -14.22 5.50
CA PHE A 11 20.98 -14.80 4.78
C PHE A 11 20.84 -14.41 3.29
N CYS A 12 21.75 -13.62 2.73
CA CYS A 12 21.66 -13.18 1.33
C CYS A 12 22.61 -13.85 0.33
N SER A 13 23.58 -14.66 0.78
CA SER A 13 24.61 -15.21 -0.13
C SER A 13 24.27 -16.56 -0.78
N LYS A 14 23.18 -17.23 -0.37
CA LYS A 14 22.90 -18.60 -0.82
C LYS A 14 21.89 -18.71 -1.98
N TRP A 15 21.23 -17.61 -2.35
CA TRP A 15 20.20 -17.61 -3.41
C TRP A 15 20.57 -16.82 -4.66
N TRP A 16 21.78 -16.24 -4.72
CA TRP A 16 22.26 -15.53 -5.89
C TRP A 16 23.65 -16.03 -6.26
N PRO A 17 23.79 -17.04 -7.14
CA PRO A 17 25.05 -17.19 -7.83
C PRO A 17 25.20 -15.94 -8.70
N LEU A 18 26.01 -14.98 -8.24
CA LEU A 18 26.59 -13.95 -9.09
C LEU A 18 27.43 -14.69 -10.14
N ASN A 19 26.79 -15.09 -11.23
CA ASN A 19 27.46 -15.56 -12.42
C ASN A 19 28.12 -14.33 -13.06
N THR A 20 29.32 -14.01 -12.60
CA THR A 20 30.27 -13.16 -13.32
C THR A 20 30.79 -13.96 -14.50
N GLN A 21 30.07 -13.95 -15.61
CA GLN A 21 30.58 -14.38 -16.91
C GLN A 21 30.64 -13.18 -17.84
N ASP A 22 31.79 -13.00 -18.47
CA ASP A 22 32.01 -12.03 -19.55
C ASP A 22 30.98 -12.24 -20.66
N SER A 23 30.11 -11.26 -20.93
CA SER A 23 29.52 -11.19 -22.26
C SER A 23 29.04 -9.78 -22.62
N THR A 24 29.44 -9.32 -23.79
CA THR A 24 28.84 -8.15 -24.46
C THR A 24 27.33 -8.33 -24.67
N GLY A 25 26.82 -9.57 -24.61
CA GLY A 25 25.40 -9.94 -24.59
C GLY A 25 24.69 -9.70 -23.25
N ASP A 26 25.39 -9.78 -22.12
CA ASP A 26 24.85 -9.50 -20.78
C ASP A 26 24.51 -8.02 -20.60
N SER A 27 25.14 -7.14 -21.38
CA SER A 27 24.86 -5.70 -21.33
C SER A 27 23.44 -5.34 -21.79
N ILE A 28 22.89 -6.06 -22.79
CA ILE A 28 21.54 -5.79 -23.31
C ILE A 28 20.51 -6.40 -22.37
N PHE A 29 20.70 -7.65 -21.94
CA PHE A 29 19.80 -8.28 -20.97
C PHE A 29 19.80 -7.56 -19.62
N GLY A 30 20.96 -7.05 -19.18
CA GLY A 30 21.08 -6.20 -18.01
C GLY A 30 20.30 -4.89 -18.17
N GLN A 31 20.44 -4.21 -19.31
CA GLN A 31 19.68 -2.97 -19.58
C GLN A 31 18.17 -3.21 -19.66
N VAL A 32 17.73 -4.30 -20.28
CA VAL A 32 16.31 -4.67 -20.33
C VAL A 32 15.80 -5.04 -18.94
N GLY A 33 16.59 -5.74 -18.14
CA GLY A 33 16.29 -6.05 -16.75
C GLY A 33 16.15 -4.81 -15.88
N ASP A 34 17.08 -3.86 -16.00
CA ASP A 34 17.05 -2.58 -15.29
C ASP A 34 15.85 -1.73 -15.72
N ALA A 35 15.59 -1.63 -17.02
CA ALA A 35 14.42 -0.92 -17.54
C ALA A 35 13.11 -1.55 -17.05
N SER A 36 13.02 -2.88 -17.03
CA SER A 36 11.87 -3.62 -16.52
C SER A 36 11.66 -3.37 -15.02
N LEU A 37 12.73 -3.38 -14.22
CA LEU A 37 12.65 -3.10 -12.79
C LEU A 37 12.17 -1.66 -12.53
N ARG A 38 12.71 -0.69 -13.27
CA ARG A 38 12.28 0.72 -13.21
C ARG A 38 10.82 0.89 -13.60
N LEU A 39 10.37 0.22 -14.66
CA LEU A 39 8.95 0.21 -15.07
C LEU A 39 8.05 -0.41 -13.99
N MET A 40 8.41 -1.59 -13.47
CA MET A 40 7.62 -2.28 -12.45
C MET A 40 7.55 -1.51 -11.13
N SER A 41 8.63 -0.80 -10.76
CA SER A 41 8.66 0.02 -9.55
C SER A 41 7.66 1.18 -9.62
N GLY A 42 7.25 1.60 -10.82
CA GLY A 42 6.36 2.75 -11.01
C GLY A 42 7.00 4.09 -10.67
N LEU A 43 8.33 4.14 -10.53
CA LEU A 43 9.09 5.35 -10.21
C LEU A 43 9.37 6.23 -11.43
N ILE A 44 9.22 5.69 -12.63
CA ILE A 44 9.33 6.44 -13.89
C ILE A 44 8.26 7.55 -13.89
N SER A 45 8.69 8.77 -14.18
CA SER A 45 7.79 9.91 -14.11
C SER A 45 6.68 9.77 -15.17
N ARG A 46 5.48 10.28 -14.85
CA ARG A 46 4.35 10.29 -15.80
C ARG A 46 4.64 11.11 -17.05
N ARG A 47 5.61 12.03 -16.99
CA ARG A 47 6.05 12.82 -18.13
C ARG A 47 6.89 11.95 -19.07
N THR A 48 7.92 11.29 -18.54
CA THR A 48 8.76 10.35 -19.28
C THR A 48 7.93 9.26 -19.93
N MET A 49 6.98 8.65 -19.21
CA MET A 49 6.08 7.64 -19.79
C MET A 49 5.25 8.16 -20.97
N ARG A 50 4.79 9.41 -20.92
CA ARG A 50 4.03 10.00 -22.03
C ARG A 50 4.92 10.29 -23.23
N GLU A 51 6.13 10.78 -22.99
CA GLU A 51 7.12 11.03 -24.03
C GLU A 51 7.51 9.72 -24.73
N LEU A 52 7.77 8.64 -23.97
CA LEU A 52 8.04 7.31 -24.50
C LEU A 52 6.86 6.73 -25.30
N GLN A 53 5.63 6.97 -24.83
CA GLN A 53 4.44 6.51 -25.54
C GLN A 53 4.25 7.25 -26.87
N GLN A 54 4.47 8.57 -26.88
CA GLN A 54 4.45 9.35 -28.12
C GLN A 54 5.55 8.92 -29.09
N GLU A 55 6.73 8.56 -28.59
CA GLU A 55 7.83 8.04 -29.40
C GLU A 55 7.46 6.70 -30.04
N ALA A 56 6.85 5.80 -29.26
CA ALA A 56 6.34 4.52 -29.75
C ALA A 56 5.26 4.70 -30.83
N ASP A 57 4.33 5.64 -30.63
CA ASP A 57 3.25 5.91 -31.58
C ASP A 57 3.76 6.52 -32.90
N ARG A 58 4.88 7.27 -32.87
CA ARG A 58 5.50 7.88 -34.05
C ARG A 58 6.28 6.90 -34.91
N ALA A 59 6.78 5.81 -34.33
CA ALA A 59 7.64 4.87 -35.01
C ALA A 59 6.91 3.93 -36.00
N GLY A 60 5.56 3.98 -36.03
CA GLY A 60 4.75 3.23 -36.99
C GLY A 60 4.84 1.72 -36.75
N ASP A 61 5.17 0.97 -37.80
CA ASP A 61 5.20 -0.50 -37.76
C ASP A 61 6.41 -1.09 -36.99
N GLY A 62 7.43 -0.28 -36.70
CA GLY A 62 8.61 -0.71 -35.93
C GLY A 62 8.60 -0.15 -34.52
N TYR A 63 8.40 -0.99 -33.50
CA TYR A 63 8.48 -0.54 -32.11
C TYR A 63 9.94 -0.23 -31.71
N PRO A 64 10.29 1.01 -31.30
CA PRO A 64 11.66 1.47 -31.05
C PRO A 64 12.14 1.04 -29.65
N TRP A 65 12.27 -0.28 -29.46
CA TRP A 65 12.50 -0.86 -28.14
C TRP A 65 13.87 -0.48 -27.56
N GLN A 66 14.91 -0.34 -28.39
CA GLN A 66 16.24 0.03 -27.91
C GLN A 66 16.24 1.45 -27.32
N GLU A 67 15.68 2.40 -28.06
CA GLU A 67 15.63 3.82 -27.69
C GLU A 67 14.82 4.02 -26.41
N ILE A 68 13.68 3.32 -26.31
CA ILE A 68 12.83 3.34 -25.12
C ILE A 68 13.57 2.77 -23.91
N THR A 69 14.25 1.63 -24.05
CA THR A 69 14.99 0.98 -22.96
C THR A 69 16.10 1.90 -22.44
N VAL A 70 16.87 2.51 -23.35
CA VAL A 70 17.95 3.45 -22.99
C VAL A 70 17.38 4.70 -22.30
N ALA A 71 16.25 5.22 -22.77
CA ALA A 71 15.61 6.39 -22.17
C ALA A 71 15.12 6.10 -20.74
N ILE A 72 14.56 4.91 -20.48
CA ILE A 72 14.14 4.48 -19.15
C ILE A 72 15.35 4.36 -18.20
N CYS A 73 16.47 3.79 -18.69
CA CYS A 73 17.69 3.63 -17.88
C CYS A 73 18.36 4.98 -17.55
N LYS A 74 18.12 6.04 -18.33
CA LYS A 74 18.67 7.38 -18.10
C LYS A 74 17.86 8.22 -17.11
N GLU A 75 16.64 7.83 -16.78
CA GLU A 75 15.83 8.62 -15.84
C GLU A 75 16.48 8.62 -14.44
N PRO A 76 16.65 9.81 -13.81
CA PRO A 76 17.23 9.89 -12.47
C PRO A 76 16.23 9.32 -11.47
N LEU A 77 16.68 8.30 -10.73
CA LEU A 77 15.86 7.56 -9.77
C LEU A 77 16.64 7.37 -8.48
N ASP A 78 15.90 7.26 -7.38
CA ASP A 78 16.44 6.92 -6.08
C ASP A 78 16.57 5.38 -5.98
N GLU A 79 17.82 4.89 -5.97
CA GLU A 79 18.13 3.46 -5.98
C GLU A 79 17.56 2.71 -4.75
N GLU A 80 17.53 3.37 -3.59
CA GLU A 80 17.00 2.77 -2.36
C GLU A 80 15.49 2.56 -2.49
N LYS A 81 14.78 3.54 -3.04
CA LYS A 81 13.34 3.42 -3.33
C LYS A 81 13.04 2.45 -4.46
N LEU A 82 13.92 2.33 -5.46
CA LEU A 82 13.77 1.40 -6.58
C LEU A 82 13.65 -0.04 -6.09
N PHE A 83 14.54 -0.44 -5.18
CA PHE A 83 14.56 -1.79 -4.65
C PHE A 83 13.32 -2.09 -3.80
N GLU A 84 12.96 -1.19 -2.88
CA GLU A 84 11.78 -1.37 -2.02
C GLU A 84 10.49 -1.42 -2.82
N GLN A 85 10.32 -0.53 -3.80
CA GLN A 85 9.12 -0.46 -4.62
C GLN A 85 9.05 -1.60 -5.62
N GLY A 86 10.18 -2.01 -6.20
CA GLY A 86 10.28 -3.19 -7.05
C GLY A 86 9.85 -4.47 -6.33
N LEU A 87 10.33 -4.69 -5.10
CA LEU A 87 9.91 -5.84 -4.29
C LEU A 87 8.42 -5.81 -3.93
N ARG A 88 7.89 -4.62 -3.58
CA ARG A 88 6.45 -4.46 -3.29
C ARG A 88 5.61 -4.74 -4.54
N ALA A 89 6.02 -4.24 -5.70
CA ALA A 89 5.34 -4.45 -6.97
C ALA A 89 5.38 -5.92 -7.38
N GLN A 90 6.53 -6.59 -7.27
CA GLN A 90 6.66 -8.01 -7.56
C GLN A 90 5.78 -8.85 -6.64
N ARG A 91 5.79 -8.58 -5.33
CA ARG A 91 4.93 -9.26 -4.36
C ARG A 91 3.44 -9.04 -4.69
N ASP A 92 3.05 -7.82 -5.04
CA ASP A 92 1.67 -7.51 -5.41
C ASP A 92 1.26 -8.22 -6.72
N TRP A 93 2.15 -8.28 -7.70
CA TRP A 93 1.94 -9.03 -8.94
C TRP A 93 1.77 -10.54 -8.69
N ILE A 94 2.64 -11.14 -7.86
CA ILE A 94 2.53 -12.55 -7.44
C ILE A 94 1.23 -12.78 -6.66
N ALA A 95 0.89 -11.90 -5.71
CA ALA A 95 -0.33 -12.01 -4.91
C ALA A 95 -1.61 -11.93 -5.77
N ARG A 96 -1.53 -11.31 -6.96
CA ARG A 96 -2.61 -11.24 -7.94
C ARG A 96 -2.63 -12.42 -8.92
N GLY A 97 -1.76 -13.41 -8.73
CA GLY A 97 -1.69 -14.61 -9.57
C GLY A 97 -1.05 -14.38 -10.93
N GLY A 98 -0.17 -13.38 -11.05
CA GLY A 98 0.63 -13.14 -12.26
C GLY A 98 -0.14 -12.60 -13.47
N ARG A 99 -1.38 -12.12 -13.28
CA ARG A 99 -2.18 -11.52 -14.35
C ARG A 99 -2.08 -10.00 -14.33
N GLU A 100 -1.91 -9.40 -15.52
CA GLU A 100 -2.18 -7.97 -15.73
C GLU A 100 -3.66 -7.73 -15.40
N THR A 101 -3.93 -7.23 -14.20
CA THR A 101 -5.30 -6.94 -13.79
C THR A 101 -5.70 -5.58 -14.36
N PRO A 102 -6.89 -5.46 -15.00
CA PRO A 102 -7.40 -4.17 -15.42
C PRO A 102 -7.47 -3.23 -14.21
N LYS A 103 -7.00 -1.99 -14.40
CA LYS A 103 -6.96 -0.97 -13.34
C LYS A 103 -8.26 -0.99 -12.53
N PRO A 104 -8.22 -1.12 -11.20
CA PRO A 104 -9.43 -1.04 -10.39
C PRO A 104 -10.03 0.35 -10.60
N GLY A 105 -11.13 0.42 -11.36
CA GLY A 105 -11.85 1.66 -11.59
C GLY A 105 -12.25 2.27 -10.25
N VAL A 106 -12.30 3.61 -10.20
CA VAL A 106 -12.62 4.44 -9.02
C VAL A 106 -13.84 3.93 -8.22
N ARG A 107 -14.74 3.22 -8.90
CA ARG A 107 -15.92 2.53 -8.35
C ARG A 107 -15.63 1.43 -7.31
N SER A 108 -14.42 0.85 -7.26
CA SER A 108 -14.07 -0.20 -6.27
C SER A 108 -13.57 0.35 -4.93
N ARG A 109 -13.00 1.57 -4.90
CA ARG A 109 -12.57 2.22 -3.65
C ARG A 109 -13.76 2.65 -2.78
N GLY A 110 -14.86 3.11 -3.40
CA GLY A 110 -16.08 3.46 -2.68
C GLY A 110 -16.73 2.27 -1.96
N LYS A 111 -16.71 1.08 -2.59
CA LYS A 111 -17.26 -0.16 -1.98
C LYS A 111 -16.50 -0.59 -0.71
N ARG A 112 -15.18 -0.40 -0.70
CA ARG A 112 -14.34 -0.76 0.46
C ARG A 112 -14.51 0.22 1.62
N GLY A 113 -14.70 1.51 1.32
CA GLY A 113 -15.07 2.52 2.31
C GLY A 113 -16.44 2.25 2.94
N LEU A 114 -17.44 1.97 2.10
CA LEU A 114 -18.81 1.67 2.54
C LEU A 114 -18.89 0.39 3.39
N ALA A 115 -18.16 -0.66 3.01
CA ALA A 115 -18.09 -1.90 3.79
C ALA A 115 -17.50 -1.68 5.19
N ASN A 116 -16.44 -0.87 5.30
CA ASN A 116 -15.87 -0.53 6.61
C ASN A 116 -16.80 0.35 7.45
N LEU A 117 -17.61 1.22 6.81
CA LEU A 117 -18.59 2.07 7.48
C LEU A 117 -19.77 1.24 8.02
N LEU A 118 -20.26 0.28 7.24
CA LEU A 118 -21.28 -0.69 7.65
C LEU A 118 -20.79 -1.57 8.81
N ALA A 119 -19.56 -2.07 8.75
CA ALA A 119 -18.99 -2.86 9.83
C ALA A 119 -18.88 -2.07 11.15
N ARG A 120 -18.48 -0.79 11.07
CA ARG A 120 -18.43 0.12 12.22
C ARG A 120 -19.82 0.39 12.80
N LEU A 121 -20.82 0.58 11.95
CA LEU A 121 -22.21 0.78 12.36
C LEU A 121 -22.75 -0.43 13.13
N ILE A 122 -22.53 -1.65 12.63
CA ILE A 122 -23.00 -2.87 13.31
C ILE A 122 -22.39 -2.99 14.72
N PHE A 123 -21.08 -2.74 14.85
CA PHE A 123 -20.42 -2.81 16.16
C PHE A 123 -20.97 -1.75 17.13
N PHE A 124 -21.19 -0.53 16.65
CA PHE A 124 -21.75 0.56 17.45
C PHE A 124 -23.17 0.25 17.91
N THR A 125 -24.00 -0.31 17.02
CA THR A 125 -25.37 -0.73 17.36
C THR A 125 -25.37 -1.83 18.41
N LEU A 126 -24.55 -2.87 18.24
CA LEU A 126 -24.45 -3.97 19.22
C LEU A 126 -23.97 -3.46 20.58
N TYR A 127 -22.96 -2.58 20.59
CA TYR A 127 -22.46 -1.97 21.82
C TYR A 127 -23.53 -1.12 22.51
N THR A 128 -24.26 -0.30 21.75
CA THR A 128 -25.36 0.54 22.27
C THR A 128 -26.45 -0.32 22.89
N CYS A 129 -26.87 -1.41 22.21
CA CYS A 129 -27.84 -2.36 22.77
C CYS A 129 -27.32 -3.02 24.06
N ALA A 130 -26.05 -3.40 24.12
CA ALA A 130 -25.45 -3.98 25.32
C ALA A 130 -25.42 -2.98 26.49
N VAL A 131 -25.07 -1.71 26.23
CA VAL A 131 -25.06 -0.64 27.24
C VAL A 131 -26.48 -0.36 27.76
N ILE A 132 -27.48 -0.24 26.87
CA ILE A 132 -28.89 -0.05 27.25
C ILE A 132 -29.39 -1.26 28.05
N GLY A 133 -29.05 -2.47 27.63
CA GLY A 133 -29.38 -3.71 28.34
C GLY A 133 -28.76 -3.77 29.74
N LEU A 134 -27.51 -3.34 29.87
CA LEU A 134 -26.82 -3.25 31.17
C LEU A 134 -27.48 -2.20 32.08
N LEU A 135 -27.84 -1.04 31.53
CA LEU A 135 -28.55 0.04 32.24
C LEU A 135 -29.92 -0.43 32.74
N THR A 136 -30.71 -1.08 31.90
CA THR A 136 -32.02 -1.64 32.29
C THR A 136 -31.89 -2.76 33.31
N LEU A 137 -30.85 -3.59 33.24
CA LEU A 137 -30.54 -4.60 34.26
C LEU A 137 -30.14 -3.96 35.60
N LEU A 138 -29.38 -2.86 35.57
CA LEU A 138 -29.00 -2.11 36.76
C LEU A 138 -30.22 -1.47 37.42
N GLU A 139 -31.10 -0.85 36.63
CA GLU A 139 -32.36 -0.26 37.10
C GLU A 139 -33.27 -1.33 37.74
N ALA A 140 -33.41 -2.50 37.10
CA ALA A 140 -34.22 -3.59 37.63
C ALA A 140 -33.69 -4.16 38.95
N LYS A 141 -32.37 -4.14 39.16
CA LYS A 141 -31.73 -4.72 40.35
C LYS A 141 -31.57 -3.69 41.48
N TRP A 142 -31.44 -2.40 41.16
CA TRP A 142 -31.18 -1.32 42.12
C TRP A 142 -32.01 -0.07 41.77
N PRO A 143 -33.33 -0.08 42.02
CA PRO A 143 -34.26 0.99 41.62
C PRO A 143 -34.04 2.34 42.34
N GLN A 144 -33.14 2.41 43.33
CA GLN A 144 -32.78 3.65 44.03
C GLN A 144 -31.51 4.31 43.50
N THR A 145 -30.86 3.72 42.49
CA THR A 145 -29.69 4.33 41.86
C THR A 145 -30.20 5.30 40.81
N ASP A 146 -30.08 6.59 41.08
CA ASP A 146 -30.53 7.63 40.17
C ASP A 146 -29.61 7.63 38.93
N ILE A 147 -30.12 7.07 37.82
CA ILE A 147 -29.35 6.84 36.58
C ILE A 147 -28.75 8.14 36.04
N TYR A 148 -29.36 9.27 36.38
CA TYR A 148 -28.93 10.61 35.97
C TYR A 148 -27.62 11.06 36.63
N GLU A 149 -27.29 10.63 37.85
CA GLU A 149 -26.01 11.01 38.52
C GLU A 149 -24.78 10.44 37.81
N VAL A 150 -24.92 9.27 37.17
CA VAL A 150 -23.83 8.65 36.40
C VAL A 150 -23.77 9.20 34.97
N PHE A 151 -24.92 9.63 34.43
CA PHE A 151 -25.02 10.14 33.06
C PHE A 151 -24.55 11.59 32.91
N GLU A 152 -24.78 12.48 33.90
CA GLU A 152 -24.34 13.88 33.87
C GLU A 152 -22.84 14.07 33.57
N PRO A 153 -21.90 13.45 34.33
CA PRO A 153 -20.48 13.61 34.05
C PRO A 153 -20.06 13.01 32.70
N PHE A 154 -20.78 12.00 32.22
CA PHE A 154 -20.56 11.42 30.91
C PHE A 154 -21.03 12.36 29.78
N THR A 155 -22.22 12.98 29.92
CA THR A 155 -22.73 13.93 28.94
C THR A 155 -21.92 15.20 28.88
N ASP A 156 -21.43 15.69 30.02
CA ASP A 156 -20.52 16.85 30.10
C ASP A 156 -19.18 16.55 29.43
N TRP A 157 -18.64 15.35 29.63
CA TRP A 157 -17.43 14.90 28.95
C TRP A 157 -17.64 14.80 27.43
N VAL A 158 -18.76 14.23 26.96
CA VAL A 158 -19.09 14.12 25.52
C VAL A 158 -19.31 15.48 24.89
N GLN A 159 -20.02 16.40 25.56
CA GLN A 159 -20.20 17.77 25.07
C GLN A 159 -18.87 18.54 25.05
N GLY A 160 -17.99 18.36 26.04
CA GLY A 160 -16.63 18.91 26.00
C GLY A 160 -15.79 18.39 24.84
N LEU A 161 -16.01 17.13 24.43
CA LEU A 161 -15.31 16.50 23.31
C LEU A 161 -15.87 16.91 21.94
N LEU A 162 -17.16 17.24 21.86
CA LEU A 162 -17.85 17.65 20.62
C LEU A 162 -17.94 19.18 20.44
N GLY A 163 -17.80 19.96 21.51
CA GLY A 163 -17.93 21.42 21.54
C GLY A 163 -16.65 22.19 21.92
N GLY A 164 -15.51 21.52 22.07
CA GLY A 164 -14.22 22.13 22.38
C GLY A 164 -13.58 22.84 21.19
N GLY A 165 -14.04 24.06 20.91
CA GLY A 165 -13.37 25.11 20.13
C GLY A 165 -13.43 26.42 20.89
#